data_AF-A0A182SQ98-F1
#
_entry.id   AF-A0A182SQ98-F1
#
_cell.length_a   1.000
_cell.length_b   1.000
_cell.length_c   1.000
_cell.angle_alpha   90.00
_cell.angle_beta   90.00
_cell.angle_gamma   90.00
#
_symmetry.space_group_name_H-M   'P 1'
#
loop_
_entity.id
_entity.type
_entity.pdbx_description
1 polymer ?
#
loop_
_entity_poly.entity_id
_entity_poly.type
_entity_poly.pdbx_seq_one_letter_code
_entity_poly.pdbx_strand_id
1 'polypeptide(L)'
;MFELFCKLNFALPLSLSVPYLVQEIEHCYYHGTVKDYPGASAAFHTCNGVSGVIHVGNETFVIHPFYGGDLSQKHPHVIFEARTKSNKGCANSGNLEWRTRSIRRGSSHHAGLVELIDRNGAGRYRRDVRETTKYIETALIIDKAMFQKRNGSTRTEVVHDAIQVANIADLYFRTLNTRVSVVYIETWQGQNQAQIDGGKDISKAISNFNDYTSRNLYKIDKDTTQLLTGETFAGGEVGMSVPETVCTPKAVGISVDMNPYEPHLLAGTMAHMIGHNIGMGHDDNRDECICRDWHGCIMSQSIVGLENVQPYKFSECSRLDYIDALRIGHGLCLLNKPNEV
;
A
#
# COMPACT_ATOMS: atom_id res chain seq x y z
N MET A 1 -20.14 -19.78 -13.54
CA MET A 1 -20.83 -18.49 -13.68
C MET A 1 -20.69 -17.78 -12.34
N PHE A 2 -19.69 -16.92 -12.19
CA PHE A 2 -19.42 -16.21 -10.93
C PHE A 2 -20.48 -15.12 -10.76
N GLU A 3 -21.48 -15.34 -9.90
CA GLU A 3 -22.35 -14.25 -9.43
C GLU A 3 -21.62 -13.50 -8.33
N LEU A 4 -20.96 -12.39 -8.69
CA LEU A 4 -20.45 -11.43 -7.71
C LEU A 4 -21.62 -10.59 -7.17
N PHE A 5 -22.09 -10.88 -5.97
CA PHE A 5 -22.87 -9.92 -5.19
C PHE A 5 -21.91 -8.92 -4.55
N CYS A 6 -21.58 -7.86 -5.28
CA CYS A 6 -20.77 -6.77 -4.77
C CYS A 6 -21.64 -5.88 -3.85
N LYS A 7 -21.56 -6.09 -2.53
CA LYS A 7 -22.15 -5.17 -1.55
C LYS A 7 -21.18 -4.00 -1.38
N LEU A 8 -21.35 -3.01 -2.24
CA LEU A 8 -20.44 -1.87 -2.39
C LEU A 8 -20.79 -0.78 -1.38
N ASN A 9 -20.00 -0.68 -0.32
CA ASN A 9 -19.92 0.52 0.51
C ASN A 9 -18.52 1.12 0.33
N PHE A 10 -18.43 2.19 -0.46
CA PHE A 10 -17.26 3.05 -0.49
C PHE A 10 -17.66 4.49 -0.18
N ALA A 11 -16.88 5.11 0.69
CA ALA A 11 -16.78 6.54 0.82
C ALA A 11 -15.52 6.96 0.07
N LEU A 12 -15.67 7.42 -1.17
CA LEU A 12 -14.60 8.07 -1.94
C LEU A 12 -15.15 9.34 -2.59
N PRO A 13 -15.37 10.46 -1.90
CA PRO A 13 -15.46 11.72 -2.61
C PRO A 13 -14.02 12.15 -2.93
N LEU A 14 -13.48 11.73 -4.07
CA LEU A 14 -12.13 12.13 -4.50
C LEU A 14 -12.22 13.31 -5.47
N SER A 15 -12.17 14.52 -4.92
CA SER A 15 -11.64 15.68 -5.65
C SER A 15 -10.12 15.65 -5.52
N LEU A 16 -9.42 15.10 -6.52
CA LEU A 16 -7.95 15.07 -6.51
C LEU A 16 -7.40 16.38 -7.08
N SER A 17 -6.53 17.04 -6.32
CA SER A 17 -5.76 18.18 -6.80
C SER A 17 -4.52 17.69 -7.56
N VAL A 18 -4.61 17.52 -8.89
CA VAL A 18 -3.42 17.48 -9.74
C VAL A 18 -3.01 18.94 -9.99
N PRO A 19 -1.71 19.32 -9.96
CA PRO A 19 -1.30 20.72 -10.11
C PRO A 19 -1.75 21.45 -11.39
N TYR A 20 -2.45 20.78 -12.32
CA TYR A 20 -3.01 21.38 -13.54
C TYR A 20 -4.38 20.83 -13.97
N LEU A 21 -5.06 19.99 -13.16
CA LEU A 21 -6.43 19.53 -13.47
C LEU A 21 -7.06 18.86 -12.22
N VAL A 22 -8.19 19.35 -11.72
CA VAL A 22 -9.01 18.53 -10.82
C VAL A 22 -9.70 17.50 -11.71
N GLN A 23 -9.20 16.27 -11.72
CA GLN A 23 -9.85 15.18 -12.44
C GLN A 23 -10.63 14.36 -11.42
N GLU A 24 -11.96 14.40 -11.52
CA GLU A 24 -12.82 13.47 -10.77
C GLU A 24 -12.52 12.05 -11.28
N ILE A 25 -12.09 11.18 -10.36
CA ILE A 25 -11.94 9.76 -10.67
C ILE A 25 -13.29 9.12 -10.43
N GLU A 26 -13.84 8.48 -11.47
CA GLU A 26 -15.12 7.80 -11.39
C GLU A 26 -15.11 6.73 -10.28
N HIS A 27 -16.26 6.54 -9.63
CA HIS A 27 -16.47 5.49 -8.63
C HIS A 27 -16.53 4.11 -9.28
N CYS A 28 -15.37 3.57 -9.63
CA CYS A 28 -15.27 2.30 -10.35
C CYS A 28 -14.39 1.25 -9.66
N TYR A 29 -13.93 1.49 -8.41
CA TYR A 29 -13.08 0.61 -7.61
C TYR A 29 -13.84 -0.07 -6.48
N TYR A 30 -13.63 -1.37 -6.35
CA TYR A 30 -14.52 -2.25 -5.61
C TYR A 30 -13.77 -3.33 -4.85
N HIS A 31 -14.30 -3.69 -3.68
CA HIS A 31 -13.95 -4.90 -2.94
C HIS A 31 -15.16 -5.79 -2.81
N GLY A 32 -14.94 -7.11 -2.78
CA GLY A 32 -16.02 -8.07 -2.59
C GLY A 32 -15.56 -9.38 -1.97
N THR A 33 -16.53 -10.22 -1.67
CA THR A 33 -16.34 -11.63 -1.31
C THR A 33 -16.79 -12.51 -2.46
N VAL A 34 -16.26 -13.72 -2.56
CA VAL A 34 -16.66 -14.67 -3.61
C VAL A 34 -17.80 -15.54 -3.10
N LYS A 35 -18.91 -15.59 -3.84
CA LYS A 35 -20.09 -16.43 -3.52
C LYS A 35 -19.65 -17.88 -3.39
N ASP A 36 -20.15 -18.58 -2.36
CA ASP A 36 -19.88 -19.99 -2.07
C ASP A 36 -18.42 -20.33 -1.65
N TYR A 37 -17.55 -19.32 -1.52
CA TYR A 37 -16.17 -19.49 -1.02
C TYR A 37 -15.92 -18.62 0.22
N PRO A 38 -16.22 -19.12 1.44
CA PRO A 38 -15.95 -18.40 2.68
C PRO A 38 -14.47 -18.02 2.82
N GLY A 39 -14.21 -16.78 3.21
CA GLY A 39 -12.86 -16.23 3.36
C GLY A 39 -12.20 -15.79 2.05
N ALA A 40 -12.79 -16.08 0.88
CA ALA A 40 -12.32 -15.54 -0.38
C ALA A 40 -12.67 -14.06 -0.53
N SER A 41 -11.76 -13.31 -1.13
CA SER A 41 -11.87 -11.87 -1.30
C SER A 41 -11.46 -11.44 -2.70
N ALA A 42 -11.92 -10.28 -3.11
CA ALA A 42 -11.69 -9.73 -4.42
C ALA A 42 -11.50 -8.21 -4.36
N ALA A 43 -10.61 -7.69 -5.19
CA ALA A 43 -10.43 -6.26 -5.42
C ALA A 43 -10.35 -5.98 -6.92
N PHE A 44 -11.29 -5.20 -7.44
CA PHE A 44 -11.44 -4.93 -8.87
C PHE A 44 -11.69 -3.46 -9.15
N HIS A 45 -11.42 -3.07 -10.39
CA HIS A 45 -12.00 -1.87 -10.97
C HIS A 45 -12.70 -2.15 -12.30
N THR A 46 -13.63 -1.26 -12.64
CA THR A 46 -14.45 -1.32 -13.87
C THR A 46 -14.26 -0.11 -14.78
N CYS A 47 -13.29 0.75 -14.46
CA CYS A 47 -13.09 2.06 -15.10
C CYS A 47 -12.80 1.98 -16.61
N ASN A 48 -12.16 0.89 -17.05
CA ASN A 48 -11.89 0.61 -18.47
C ASN A 48 -11.93 -0.91 -18.70
N GLY A 49 -13.13 -1.47 -18.56
CA GLY A 49 -13.31 -2.92 -18.43
C GLY A 49 -12.97 -3.43 -17.02
N VAL A 50 -13.10 -4.74 -16.81
CA VAL A 50 -12.87 -5.37 -15.51
C VAL A 50 -11.40 -5.73 -15.35
N SER A 51 -10.76 -5.25 -14.30
CA SER A 51 -9.37 -5.58 -13.96
C SER A 51 -9.22 -5.71 -12.45
N GLY A 52 -8.40 -6.65 -12.00
CA GLY A 52 -8.11 -6.82 -10.57
C GLY A 52 -7.85 -8.26 -10.18
N VAL A 53 -8.04 -8.58 -8.90
CA VAL A 53 -7.59 -9.85 -8.32
C VAL A 53 -8.65 -10.54 -7.47
N ILE A 54 -8.58 -11.87 -7.45
CA ILE A 54 -9.39 -12.74 -6.60
C ILE A 54 -8.44 -13.62 -5.79
N HIS A 55 -8.58 -13.62 -4.48
CA HIS A 55 -7.93 -14.57 -3.59
C HIS A 55 -8.94 -15.64 -3.19
N VAL A 56 -8.69 -16.90 -3.57
CA VAL A 56 -9.54 -18.05 -3.23
C VAL A 56 -8.66 -19.17 -2.70
N GLY A 57 -8.79 -19.49 -1.41
CA GLY A 57 -8.03 -20.59 -0.81
C GLY A 57 -6.53 -20.39 -1.02
N ASN A 58 -5.93 -21.26 -1.85
CA ASN A 58 -4.52 -21.20 -2.21
C ASN A 58 -4.13 -20.59 -3.55
N GLU A 59 -5.08 -19.92 -4.19
CA GLU A 59 -4.92 -19.43 -5.55
C GLU A 59 -5.19 -17.93 -5.58
N THR A 60 -4.39 -17.22 -6.38
CA THR A 60 -4.66 -15.83 -6.75
C THR A 60 -4.93 -15.78 -8.23
N PHE A 61 -6.12 -15.33 -8.61
CA PHE A 61 -6.49 -15.11 -10.00
C PHE A 61 -6.40 -13.62 -10.31
N VAL A 62 -5.86 -13.29 -11.48
CA VAL A 62 -5.83 -11.94 -12.00
C VAL A 62 -6.74 -11.86 -13.21
N ILE A 63 -7.56 -10.83 -13.24
CA ILE A 63 -8.35 -10.43 -14.39
C ILE A 63 -7.66 -9.21 -14.99
N HIS A 64 -7.32 -9.27 -16.27
CA HIS A 64 -6.68 -8.17 -16.97
C HIS A 64 -7.38 -7.89 -18.30
N PRO A 65 -7.68 -6.62 -18.63
CA PRO A 65 -8.20 -6.24 -19.95
C PRO A 65 -7.18 -6.55 -21.04
N PHE A 66 -7.64 -7.07 -22.17
CA PHE A 66 -6.78 -7.34 -23.31
C PHE A 66 -6.82 -6.15 -24.27
N TYR A 67 -5.72 -5.39 -24.31
CA TYR A 67 -5.61 -4.14 -25.07
C TYR A 67 -5.31 -4.33 -26.58
N GLY A 68 -5.42 -5.56 -27.10
CA GLY A 68 -5.16 -5.88 -28.51
C GLY A 68 -6.41 -6.33 -29.28
N GLY A 69 -6.48 -5.99 -30.58
CA GLY A 69 -7.57 -6.42 -31.47
C GLY A 69 -8.68 -5.38 -31.67
N ASP A 70 -9.79 -5.79 -32.28
CA ASP A 70 -10.96 -4.92 -32.49
C ASP A 70 -11.76 -4.78 -31.18
N LEU A 71 -11.51 -3.68 -30.47
CA LEU A 71 -12.17 -3.33 -29.21
C LEU A 71 -13.55 -2.66 -29.42
N SER A 72 -14.04 -2.52 -30.66
CA SER A 72 -15.25 -1.77 -30.97
C SER A 72 -16.56 -2.47 -30.56
N GLN A 73 -16.56 -3.81 -30.43
CA GLN A 73 -17.76 -4.59 -30.09
C GLN A 73 -17.64 -5.44 -28.82
N LYS A 74 -16.42 -5.87 -28.45
CA LYS A 74 -16.15 -6.65 -27.25
C LYS A 74 -14.83 -6.19 -26.66
N HIS A 75 -14.79 -5.99 -25.35
CA HIS A 75 -13.55 -5.73 -24.61
C HIS A 75 -13.13 -7.05 -23.95
N PRO A 76 -12.27 -7.86 -24.58
CA PRO A 76 -11.87 -9.15 -24.02
C PRO A 76 -11.07 -8.99 -22.73
N HIS A 77 -11.23 -9.96 -21.83
CA HIS A 77 -10.48 -10.07 -20.57
C HIS A 77 -9.78 -11.41 -20.51
N VAL A 78 -8.56 -11.42 -19.99
CA VAL A 78 -7.84 -12.65 -19.67
C VAL A 78 -7.95 -12.86 -18.16
N ILE A 79 -8.38 -14.06 -17.78
CA ILE A 79 -8.32 -14.52 -16.39
C ILE A 79 -7.24 -15.59 -16.34
N PHE A 80 -6.24 -15.39 -15.49
CA PHE A 80 -5.17 -16.34 -15.30
C PHE A 80 -4.82 -16.47 -13.83
N GLU A 81 -4.29 -17.63 -13.48
CA GLU A 81 -3.74 -17.86 -12.15
C GLU A 81 -2.35 -17.23 -12.05
N ALA A 82 -2.16 -16.33 -11.09
CA ALA A 82 -0.88 -15.70 -10.83
C ALA A 82 0.01 -16.61 -9.98
N ARG A 83 1.17 -16.97 -10.54
CA ARG A 83 2.19 -17.81 -9.90
C ARG A 83 3.60 -17.27 -10.19
N THR A 84 3.81 -15.97 -10.00
CA THR A 84 5.15 -15.39 -10.20
C THR A 84 6.15 -15.98 -9.21
N LYS A 85 7.20 -16.62 -9.74
CA LYS A 85 8.33 -17.14 -8.97
C LYS A 85 9.38 -16.05 -8.80
N SER A 86 9.38 -15.38 -7.66
CA SER A 86 10.29 -14.27 -7.40
C SER A 86 10.67 -14.26 -5.92
N ASN A 87 11.77 -14.92 -5.52
CA ASN A 87 12.24 -14.82 -4.13
C ASN A 87 12.97 -13.48 -3.93
N LYS A 88 12.21 -12.41 -3.72
CA LYS A 88 12.69 -11.04 -3.58
C LYS A 88 12.18 -10.40 -2.30
N GLY A 89 13.06 -9.68 -1.62
CA GLY A 89 12.74 -8.96 -0.39
C GLY A 89 12.92 -7.45 -0.53
N CYS A 90 12.64 -6.74 0.56
CA CYS A 90 12.94 -5.32 0.68
C CYS A 90 14.35 -5.06 1.21
N ALA A 91 14.86 -3.86 0.98
CA ALA A 91 16.16 -3.40 1.51
C ALA A 91 16.11 -2.94 2.98
N ASN A 92 14.93 -2.92 3.62
CA ASN A 92 14.82 -2.68 5.05
C ASN A 92 15.57 -3.79 5.80
N SER A 93 16.68 -3.45 6.44
CA SER A 93 17.50 -4.38 7.20
C SER A 93 17.12 -4.36 8.68
N GLY A 94 17.16 -5.51 9.35
CA GLY A 94 16.86 -5.62 10.77
C GLY A 94 17.68 -4.68 11.67
N ASN A 95 18.90 -4.29 11.30
CA ASN A 95 19.68 -3.31 12.08
C ASN A 95 19.07 -1.89 12.13
N LEU A 96 18.30 -1.50 11.11
CA LEU A 96 17.53 -0.25 11.10
C LEU A 96 16.29 -0.36 12.01
N GLU A 97 15.75 -1.57 12.15
CA GLU A 97 14.61 -1.89 13.03
C GLU A 97 15.03 -2.02 14.51
N TRP A 98 16.16 -2.70 14.79
CA TRP A 98 16.67 -2.95 16.15
C TRP A 98 17.27 -1.71 16.82
N ARG A 99 17.96 -0.84 16.08
CA ARG A 99 18.50 0.43 16.63
C ARG A 99 17.39 1.36 17.12
N THR A 100 16.21 1.28 16.53
CA THR A 100 15.06 2.12 16.91
C THR A 100 14.29 1.50 18.08
N ARG A 101 14.18 0.15 18.13
CA ARG A 101 13.64 -0.57 19.31
C ARG A 101 14.48 -0.42 20.58
N SER A 102 15.81 -0.35 20.49
CA SER A 102 16.67 -0.20 21.69
C SER A 102 16.53 1.17 22.37
N ILE A 103 16.27 2.23 21.60
CA ILE A 103 15.95 3.57 22.14
C ILE A 103 14.63 3.53 22.95
N ARG A 104 13.66 2.70 22.54
CA ARG A 104 12.35 2.57 23.21
C ARG A 104 12.42 1.83 24.56
N ARG A 105 13.32 0.84 24.72
CA ARG A 105 13.50 0.14 26.02
C ARG A 105 14.13 1.02 27.10
N GLY A 106 14.83 2.10 26.73
CA GLY A 106 15.41 3.06 27.67
C GLY A 106 14.41 4.08 28.26
N SER A 107 13.21 4.20 27.69
CA SER A 107 12.21 5.22 28.10
C SER A 107 10.91 4.62 28.63
N SER A 108 10.92 3.34 29.04
CA SER A 108 9.75 2.67 29.62
C SER A 108 9.52 3.05 31.09
N HIS A 109 9.32 4.35 31.35
CA HIS A 109 8.72 4.84 32.59
C HIS A 109 7.40 5.55 32.22
N HIS A 110 6.28 4.84 32.43
CA HIS A 110 4.93 5.38 32.68
C HIS A 110 4.52 6.68 31.94
N ALA A 111 3.95 6.54 30.74
CA ALA A 111 2.93 7.44 30.14
C ALA A 111 2.48 6.82 28.80
N GLY A 112 1.22 6.72 28.41
CA GLY A 112 -0.04 7.17 28.98
C GLY A 112 -1.13 6.86 27.94
N LEU A 113 -2.35 6.67 28.41
CA LEU A 113 -3.54 6.88 27.59
C LEU A 113 -3.37 8.19 26.79
N VAL A 114 -3.74 8.23 25.51
CA VAL A 114 -3.79 9.49 24.77
C VAL A 114 -4.89 10.37 25.38
N GLU A 115 -4.50 11.23 26.31
CA GLU A 115 -5.36 12.23 26.94
C GLU A 115 -5.16 13.55 26.20
N LEU A 116 -5.96 13.78 25.16
CA LEU A 116 -6.10 15.11 24.56
C LEU A 116 -6.94 15.97 25.52
N ILE A 117 -6.28 16.64 26.47
CA ILE A 117 -6.92 17.57 27.41
C ILE A 117 -7.51 18.75 26.61
N ASP A 118 -8.84 18.83 26.57
CA ASP A 118 -9.57 20.03 26.23
C ASP A 118 -9.76 20.85 27.51
N ARG A 119 -9.48 22.16 27.47
CA ARG A 119 -9.66 23.06 28.62
C ARG A 119 -11.13 23.30 28.97
N ASN A 120 -12.08 22.73 28.22
CA ASN A 120 -13.50 23.11 28.28
C ASN A 120 -14.47 22.02 28.78
N GLY A 121 -14.02 21.01 29.55
CA GLY A 121 -14.91 20.27 30.45
C GLY A 121 -16.09 19.49 29.84
N ALA A 122 -16.07 19.19 28.54
CA ALA A 122 -17.01 18.27 27.90
C ALA A 122 -16.38 16.87 27.80
N GLY A 123 -16.90 15.91 28.55
CA GLY A 123 -16.36 14.55 28.64
C GLY A 123 -16.19 13.89 27.28
N ARG A 124 -14.95 13.53 26.93
CA ARG A 124 -14.63 12.77 25.71
C ARG A 124 -14.62 11.28 26.03
N TYR A 125 -15.43 10.52 25.29
CA TYR A 125 -15.38 9.06 25.30
C TYR A 125 -13.96 8.59 24.96
N ARG A 126 -13.36 7.78 25.84
CA ARG A 126 -12.13 7.04 25.56
C ARG A 126 -12.40 6.11 24.37
N ARG A 127 -11.96 6.47 23.17
CA ARG A 127 -12.06 5.58 22.01
C ARG A 127 -10.91 4.58 22.08
N ASP A 128 -11.23 3.29 22.12
CA ASP A 128 -10.22 2.27 21.93
C ASP A 128 -9.68 2.40 20.50
N VAL A 129 -8.38 2.65 20.38
CA VAL A 129 -7.65 2.69 19.11
C VAL A 129 -7.77 1.36 18.35
N ARG A 130 -8.25 0.28 18.97
CA ARG A 130 -8.51 -1.01 18.31
C ARG A 130 -9.85 -1.05 17.57
N GLU A 131 -10.87 -0.37 18.10
CA GLU A 131 -12.25 -0.44 17.60
C GLU A 131 -12.52 0.58 16.49
N THR A 132 -11.83 1.72 16.54
CA THR A 132 -12.02 2.78 15.55
C THR A 132 -11.38 2.39 14.21
N THR A 133 -12.07 2.65 13.09
CA THR A 133 -11.50 2.51 11.75
C THR A 133 -10.49 3.63 11.48
N LYS A 134 -9.37 3.28 10.86
CA LYS A 134 -8.26 4.21 10.57
C LYS A 134 -8.21 4.46 9.08
N TYR A 135 -7.65 5.59 8.68
CA TYR A 135 -7.46 5.96 7.30
C TYR A 135 -6.00 6.36 7.09
N ILE A 136 -5.38 5.88 6.02
CA ILE A 136 -4.02 6.22 5.63
C ILE A 136 -4.12 7.07 4.37
N GLU A 137 -3.99 8.37 4.52
CA GLU A 137 -3.95 9.34 3.44
C GLU A 137 -2.64 9.20 2.67
N THR A 138 -2.72 8.64 1.47
CA THR A 138 -1.56 8.22 0.69
C THR A 138 -1.41 9.09 -0.54
N ALA A 139 -0.23 9.68 -0.70
CA ALA A 139 0.20 10.29 -1.96
C ALA A 139 0.93 9.26 -2.82
N LEU A 140 0.50 9.10 -4.07
CA LEU A 140 1.15 8.21 -5.04
C LEU A 140 1.99 9.00 -6.03
N ILE A 141 3.23 8.56 -6.20
CA ILE A 141 4.13 9.07 -7.23
C ILE A 141 4.40 7.93 -8.21
N ILE A 142 4.18 8.17 -9.49
CA ILE A 142 4.34 7.18 -10.56
C ILE A 142 5.51 7.64 -11.42
N ASP A 143 6.63 6.93 -11.36
CA ASP A 143 7.85 7.37 -12.04
C ASP A 143 7.84 7.11 -13.56
N LYS A 144 8.84 7.64 -14.25
CA LYS A 144 9.03 7.41 -15.70
C LYS A 144 9.12 5.93 -16.05
N ALA A 145 9.81 5.14 -15.23
CA ALA A 145 10.04 3.73 -15.52
C ALA A 145 8.73 2.92 -15.49
N MET A 146 7.75 3.29 -14.64
CA MET A 146 6.41 2.70 -14.67
C MET A 146 5.72 2.86 -16.03
N PHE A 147 5.83 4.05 -16.64
CA PHE A 147 5.29 4.30 -17.99
C PHE A 147 6.06 3.54 -19.06
N GLN A 148 7.39 3.49 -18.96
CA GLN A 148 8.22 2.75 -19.92
C GLN A 148 7.95 1.25 -19.89
N LYS A 149 7.70 0.67 -18.70
CA LYS A 149 7.41 -0.75 -18.53
C LYS A 149 6.06 -1.17 -19.14
N ARG A 150 5.11 -0.23 -19.25
CA ARG A 150 3.78 -0.41 -19.85
C ARG A 150 3.68 0.13 -21.28
N ASN A 151 4.83 0.26 -21.96
CA ASN A 151 5.02 0.81 -23.31
C ASN A 151 3.77 0.70 -24.21
N GLY A 152 3.27 1.85 -24.68
CA GLY A 152 2.06 1.95 -25.49
C GLY A 152 0.79 2.30 -24.69
N SER A 153 0.82 2.20 -23.36
CA SER A 153 -0.28 2.64 -22.50
C SER A 153 -0.34 4.17 -22.41
N THR A 154 -1.55 4.70 -22.36
CA THR A 154 -1.85 6.11 -22.10
C THR A 154 -1.55 6.48 -20.65
N ARG A 155 -1.41 7.78 -20.37
CA ARG A 155 -1.21 8.28 -19.00
C ARG A 155 -2.33 7.81 -18.06
N THR A 156 -3.56 7.85 -18.55
CA THR A 156 -4.77 7.48 -17.80
C THR A 156 -4.76 5.99 -17.42
N GLU A 157 -4.36 5.10 -18.33
CA GLU A 157 -4.26 3.66 -18.04
C GLU A 157 -3.23 3.38 -16.94
N VAL A 158 -2.04 3.97 -17.02
CA VAL A 158 -1.00 3.78 -15.98
C VAL A 158 -1.45 4.35 -14.63
N VAL A 159 -2.21 5.45 -14.60
CA VAL A 159 -2.80 5.98 -13.37
C VAL A 159 -3.87 5.03 -12.82
N HIS A 160 -4.72 4.45 -13.66
CA HIS A 160 -5.70 3.46 -13.21
C HIS A 160 -5.04 2.20 -12.63
N ASP A 161 -3.95 1.72 -13.23
CA ASP A 161 -3.15 0.62 -12.70
C ASP A 161 -2.59 0.94 -11.30
N ALA A 162 -2.05 2.14 -11.11
CA ALA A 162 -1.54 2.58 -9.81
C ALA A 162 -2.63 2.68 -8.74
N ILE A 163 -3.83 3.15 -9.11
CA ILE A 163 -4.97 3.18 -8.18
C ILE A 163 -5.46 1.76 -7.90
N GLN A 164 -5.42 0.85 -8.88
CA GLN A 164 -5.76 -0.56 -8.65
C GLN A 164 -4.78 -1.22 -7.68
N VAL A 165 -3.48 -0.88 -7.74
CA VAL A 165 -2.49 -1.29 -6.74
C VAL A 165 -2.87 -0.79 -5.35
N ALA A 166 -3.24 0.49 -5.21
CA ALA A 166 -3.70 1.04 -3.94
C ALA A 166 -5.02 0.41 -3.47
N ASN A 167 -5.94 0.08 -4.38
CA ASN A 167 -7.20 -0.62 -4.09
C ASN A 167 -6.94 -2.03 -3.51
N ILE A 168 -5.97 -2.77 -4.06
CA ILE A 168 -5.56 -4.06 -3.52
C ILE A 168 -4.87 -3.88 -2.16
N ALA A 169 -4.01 -2.87 -2.00
CA ALA A 169 -3.40 -2.58 -0.71
C ALA A 169 -4.46 -2.22 0.36
N ASP A 170 -5.50 -1.44 0.02
CA ASP A 170 -6.66 -1.16 0.90
C ASP A 170 -7.31 -2.48 1.35
N LEU A 171 -7.51 -3.44 0.44
CA LEU A 171 -8.07 -4.76 0.79
C LEU A 171 -7.22 -5.46 1.86
N TYR A 172 -5.89 -5.37 1.77
CA TYR A 172 -4.97 -5.99 2.74
C TYR A 172 -5.04 -5.31 4.11
N PHE A 173 -5.08 -3.97 4.15
CA PHE A 173 -5.17 -3.20 5.39
C PHE A 173 -6.53 -3.34 6.11
N ARG A 174 -7.59 -3.76 5.43
CA ARG A 174 -8.89 -4.05 6.07
C ARG A 174 -8.79 -5.11 7.16
N THR A 175 -7.80 -6.01 7.08
CA THR A 175 -7.52 -7.01 8.14
C THR A 175 -7.10 -6.36 9.46
N LEU A 176 -6.67 -5.10 9.44
CA LEU A 176 -6.28 -4.28 10.59
C LEU A 176 -7.31 -3.21 10.97
N ASN A 177 -8.53 -3.25 10.41
CA ASN A 177 -9.54 -2.19 10.53
C ASN A 177 -9.01 -0.81 10.07
N THR A 178 -8.24 -0.81 8.98
CA THR A 178 -7.60 0.37 8.41
C THR A 178 -7.91 0.45 6.93
N ARG A 179 -8.09 1.67 6.43
CA ARG A 179 -8.37 1.98 5.03
C ARG A 179 -7.20 2.75 4.43
N VAL A 180 -6.80 2.40 3.21
CA VAL A 180 -5.83 3.19 2.43
C VAL A 180 -6.61 4.08 1.47
N SER A 181 -6.36 5.39 1.51
CA SER A 181 -7.03 6.37 0.67
C SER A 181 -6.02 7.16 -0.12
N VAL A 182 -6.14 7.15 -1.45
CA VAL A 182 -5.26 7.96 -2.31
C VAL A 182 -5.77 9.39 -2.34
N VAL A 183 -4.99 10.34 -1.79
CA VAL A 183 -5.37 11.76 -1.70
C VAL A 183 -4.63 12.64 -2.71
N TYR A 184 -3.55 12.14 -3.29
CA TYR A 184 -2.72 12.85 -4.27
C TYR A 184 -2.06 11.87 -5.24
N ILE A 185 -2.00 12.23 -6.52
CA ILE A 185 -1.29 11.46 -7.54
C ILE A 185 -0.42 12.41 -8.36
N GLU A 186 0.85 12.06 -8.53
CA GLU A 186 1.77 12.75 -9.43
C GLU A 186 2.43 11.77 -10.40
N THR A 187 2.54 12.18 -11.67
CA THR A 187 3.08 11.34 -12.75
C THR A 187 4.34 11.96 -13.33
N TRP A 188 5.44 11.22 -13.35
CA TRP A 188 6.73 11.64 -13.92
C TRP A 188 6.96 11.06 -15.32
N GLN A 189 5.92 11.04 -16.17
CA GLN A 189 5.92 10.37 -17.47
C GLN A 189 7.09 10.82 -18.40
N GLY A 190 7.43 12.11 -18.40
CA GLY A 190 8.55 12.63 -19.20
C GLY A 190 9.91 12.45 -18.52
N GLN A 191 10.00 12.89 -17.26
CA GLN A 191 11.25 12.92 -16.50
C GLN A 191 10.97 12.81 -15.00
N ASN A 192 11.77 11.99 -14.32
CA ASN A 192 11.76 11.87 -12.86
C ASN A 192 12.16 13.18 -12.20
N GLN A 193 11.40 13.60 -11.18
CA GLN A 193 11.67 14.82 -10.41
C GLN A 193 12.66 14.57 -9.25
N ALA A 194 12.96 13.31 -8.97
CA ALA A 194 14.04 12.86 -8.10
C ALA A 194 14.96 11.89 -8.83
N GLN A 195 16.20 11.75 -8.37
CA GLN A 195 17.13 10.76 -8.92
C GLN A 195 16.77 9.36 -8.42
N ILE A 196 16.02 8.63 -9.24
CA ILE A 196 15.70 7.21 -9.07
C ILE A 196 16.53 6.46 -10.12
N ASP A 197 17.65 5.88 -9.70
CA ASP A 197 18.64 5.25 -10.58
C ASP A 197 18.72 3.77 -10.25
N GLY A 198 18.12 2.93 -11.09
CA GLY A 198 18.13 1.47 -10.94
C GLY A 198 19.54 0.86 -11.01
N GLY A 199 20.52 1.55 -11.61
CA GLY A 199 21.91 1.10 -11.62
C GLY A 199 22.61 1.20 -10.26
N LYS A 200 21.94 1.75 -9.24
CA LYS A 200 22.49 1.97 -7.89
C LYS A 200 21.67 1.25 -6.82
N ASP A 201 22.18 1.35 -5.60
CA ASP A 201 21.50 0.88 -4.39
C ASP A 201 20.22 1.69 -4.14
N ILE A 202 19.13 0.99 -3.81
CA ILE A 202 17.81 1.57 -3.55
C ILE A 202 17.82 2.55 -2.37
N SER A 203 18.76 2.43 -1.43
CA SER A 203 18.98 3.39 -0.33
C SER A 203 19.33 4.79 -0.82
N LYS A 204 19.98 4.91 -1.99
CA LYS A 204 20.25 6.21 -2.59
C LYS A 204 18.97 6.80 -3.19
N ALA A 205 18.15 5.97 -3.83
CA ALA A 205 16.87 6.38 -4.40
C ALA A 205 15.87 6.83 -3.32
N ILE A 206 15.73 6.08 -2.22
CA ILE A 206 14.82 6.47 -1.11
C ILE A 206 15.26 7.78 -0.46
N SER A 207 16.58 8.02 -0.32
CA SER A 207 17.10 9.28 0.20
C SER A 207 16.75 10.45 -0.71
N ASN A 208 16.96 10.32 -2.03
CA ASN A 208 16.63 11.37 -2.99
C ASN A 208 15.10 11.60 -3.06
N PHE A 209 14.31 10.54 -2.94
CA PHE A 209 12.85 10.63 -2.92
C PHE A 209 12.33 11.30 -1.64
N ASN A 210 12.90 10.98 -0.49
CA ASN A 210 12.60 11.65 0.78
C ASN A 210 12.91 13.16 0.71
N ASP A 211 14.03 13.55 0.10
CA ASP A 211 14.38 14.95 -0.11
C ASP A 211 13.37 15.67 -1.02
N TYR A 212 12.94 15.01 -2.10
CA TYR A 212 11.92 15.54 -3.01
C TYR A 212 10.59 15.76 -2.29
N THR A 213 10.06 14.74 -1.64
CA THR A 213 8.75 14.80 -0.95
C THR A 213 8.73 15.86 0.15
N SER A 214 9.81 15.96 0.94
CA SER A 214 9.96 16.95 2.00
C SER A 214 9.98 18.40 1.48
N ARG A 215 10.51 18.64 0.28
CA ARG A 215 10.64 19.99 -0.31
C ARG A 215 9.47 20.39 -1.18
N ASN A 216 8.89 19.44 -1.92
CA ASN A 216 7.94 19.71 -2.99
C ASN A 216 6.50 19.39 -2.58
N LEU A 217 6.30 18.42 -1.68
CA LEU A 217 4.95 17.97 -1.29
C LEU A 217 4.55 18.41 0.12
N TYR A 218 5.28 19.32 0.77
CA TYR A 218 5.01 19.75 2.15
C TYR A 218 3.62 20.39 2.37
N LYS A 219 2.99 20.90 1.31
CA LYS A 219 1.63 21.49 1.33
C LYS A 219 0.52 20.47 1.10
N ILE A 220 0.87 19.24 0.73
CA ILE A 220 -0.10 18.18 0.49
C ILE A 220 -0.30 17.45 1.81
N ASP A 221 -1.50 17.57 2.37
CA ASP A 221 -1.94 16.82 3.53
C ASP A 221 -2.00 15.33 3.18
N LYS A 222 -1.21 14.53 3.90
CA LYS A 222 -1.00 13.10 3.68
C LYS A 222 -0.27 12.49 4.87
N ASP A 223 -0.44 11.18 5.04
CA ASP A 223 0.20 10.40 6.10
C ASP A 223 1.45 9.67 5.60
N THR A 224 1.49 9.34 4.30
CA THR A 224 2.62 8.68 3.64
C THR A 224 2.67 8.99 2.14
N THR A 225 3.87 8.94 1.56
CA THR A 225 4.09 9.06 0.11
C THR A 225 4.72 7.78 -0.43
N GLN A 226 4.07 7.14 -1.39
CA GLN A 226 4.55 5.90 -2.02
C GLN A 226 4.95 6.15 -3.48
N LEU A 227 6.19 5.82 -3.82
CA LEU A 227 6.68 5.79 -5.19
C LEU A 227 6.46 4.39 -5.76
N LEU A 228 5.74 4.30 -6.87
CA LEU A 228 5.67 3.09 -7.69
C LEU A 228 6.66 3.26 -8.85
N THR A 229 7.58 2.31 -9.00
CA THR A 229 8.64 2.37 -10.00
C THR A 229 8.72 1.11 -10.86
N GLY A 230 8.99 1.29 -12.14
CA GLY A 230 9.32 0.20 -13.06
C GLY A 230 10.81 -0.16 -13.11
N GLU A 231 11.65 0.54 -12.33
CA GLU A 231 13.09 0.33 -12.26
C GLU A 231 13.45 -1.07 -11.70
N THR A 232 14.68 -1.50 -11.92
CA THR A 232 15.26 -2.66 -11.24
C THR A 232 16.57 -2.23 -10.61
N PHE A 233 16.62 -2.22 -9.27
CA PHE A 233 17.80 -1.78 -8.53
C PHE A 233 18.92 -2.82 -8.56
N ALA A 234 20.17 -2.38 -8.39
CA ALA A 234 21.36 -3.22 -8.50
C ALA A 234 21.38 -4.39 -7.49
N GLY A 235 20.87 -4.18 -6.27
CA GLY A 235 20.73 -5.24 -5.25
C GLY A 235 19.55 -6.17 -5.50
N GLY A 236 18.65 -5.81 -6.43
CA GLY A 236 17.50 -6.60 -6.82
C GLY A 236 16.37 -6.63 -5.80
N GLU A 237 16.40 -5.76 -4.78
CA GLU A 237 15.33 -5.57 -3.82
C GLU A 237 14.10 -4.95 -4.49
N VAL A 238 12.92 -5.31 -4.00
CA VAL A 238 11.65 -4.88 -4.61
C VAL A 238 10.99 -3.73 -3.87
N GLY A 239 11.59 -3.27 -2.77
CA GLY A 239 11.11 -2.08 -2.09
C GLY A 239 12.03 -1.62 -0.97
N MET A 240 11.83 -0.39 -0.55
CA MET A 240 12.46 0.19 0.64
C MET A 240 11.59 1.32 1.18
N SER A 241 11.54 1.47 2.48
CA SER A 241 10.81 2.56 3.14
C SER A 241 11.58 3.12 4.32
N VAL A 242 11.22 4.34 4.73
CA VAL A 242 11.73 4.91 5.98
C VAL A 242 10.81 4.43 7.11
N PRO A 243 11.29 3.56 8.02
CA PRO A 243 10.43 2.98 9.04
C PRO A 243 10.04 4.01 10.11
N GLU A 244 8.94 3.78 10.81
CA GLU A 244 8.50 4.57 11.96
C GLU A 244 8.37 6.09 11.69
N THR A 245 7.82 6.45 10.53
CA THR A 245 7.71 7.86 10.10
C THR A 245 6.30 8.27 9.69
N VAL A 246 5.29 7.40 9.79
CA VAL A 246 3.90 7.73 9.45
C VAL A 246 3.46 9.03 10.13
N CYS A 247 2.62 9.82 9.45
CA CYS A 247 2.23 11.17 9.87
C CYS A 247 3.37 12.21 9.83
N THR A 248 4.51 11.92 9.21
CA THR A 248 5.59 12.90 9.04
C THR A 248 5.90 13.10 7.56
N PRO A 249 6.49 14.25 7.17
CA PRO A 249 6.94 14.48 5.79
C PRO A 249 7.96 13.44 5.29
N LYS A 250 8.55 12.65 6.19
CA LYS A 250 9.54 11.61 5.89
C LYS A 250 8.94 10.21 5.70
N ALA A 251 7.61 10.06 5.85
CA ALA A 251 6.92 8.83 5.53
C ALA A 251 6.95 8.58 4.03
N VAL A 252 8.02 7.90 3.59
CA VAL A 252 8.20 7.52 2.19
C VAL A 252 8.46 6.04 2.04
N GLY A 253 7.96 5.48 0.93
CA GLY A 253 8.25 4.12 0.48
C GLY A 253 8.44 4.08 -1.03
N ILE A 254 9.31 3.18 -1.49
CA ILE A 254 9.51 2.83 -2.90
C ILE A 254 9.08 1.38 -3.05
N SER A 255 8.22 1.13 -4.04
CA SER A 255 7.77 -0.21 -4.42
C SER A 255 8.05 -0.45 -5.90
N VAL A 256 8.78 -1.52 -6.19
CA VAL A 256 9.18 -1.93 -7.55
C VAL A 256 8.10 -2.82 -8.14
N ASP A 257 7.57 -2.42 -9.29
CA ASP A 257 6.66 -3.23 -10.07
C ASP A 257 7.44 -4.36 -10.74
N MET A 258 7.34 -5.58 -10.22
CA MET A 258 8.03 -6.74 -10.78
C MET A 258 7.40 -7.21 -12.10
N ASN A 259 6.07 -7.23 -12.16
CA ASN A 259 5.29 -7.75 -13.27
C ASN A 259 4.05 -6.88 -13.48
N PRO A 260 3.98 -6.08 -14.57
CA PRO A 260 2.87 -5.17 -14.83
C PRO A 260 1.51 -5.87 -14.93
N TYR A 261 1.49 -7.16 -15.25
CA TYR A 261 0.27 -7.95 -15.38
C TYR A 261 -0.22 -8.53 -14.05
N GLU A 262 0.56 -8.45 -12.98
CA GLU A 262 0.26 -9.03 -11.66
C GLU A 262 0.26 -7.93 -10.57
N PRO A 263 -0.77 -7.05 -10.54
CA PRO A 263 -0.79 -5.85 -9.69
C PRO A 263 -0.78 -6.16 -8.19
N HIS A 264 -1.22 -7.35 -7.79
CA HIS A 264 -1.19 -7.79 -6.40
C HIS A 264 0.22 -7.90 -5.82
N LEU A 265 1.24 -8.16 -6.64
CA LEU A 265 2.64 -8.19 -6.21
C LEU A 265 3.10 -6.79 -5.79
N LEU A 266 2.86 -5.79 -6.65
CA LEU A 266 3.19 -4.40 -6.34
C LEU A 266 2.38 -3.88 -5.14
N ALA A 267 1.11 -4.27 -5.04
CA ALA A 267 0.26 -3.93 -3.91
C ALA A 267 0.74 -4.56 -2.59
N GLY A 268 1.25 -5.80 -2.64
CA GLY A 268 1.87 -6.47 -1.50
C GLY A 268 3.11 -5.72 -1.01
N THR A 269 4.00 -5.37 -1.94
CA THR A 269 5.17 -4.53 -1.64
C THR A 269 4.77 -3.18 -1.05
N MET A 270 3.80 -2.49 -1.65
CA MET A 270 3.30 -1.20 -1.15
C MET A 270 2.72 -1.33 0.26
N ALA A 271 1.93 -2.37 0.52
CA ALA A 271 1.38 -2.63 1.84
C ALA A 271 2.48 -2.92 2.88
N HIS A 272 3.51 -3.67 2.49
CA HIS A 272 4.69 -3.92 3.31
C HIS A 272 5.43 -2.61 3.63
N MET A 273 5.65 -1.74 2.63
CA MET A 273 6.33 -0.44 2.82
C MET A 273 5.54 0.50 3.75
N ILE A 274 4.21 0.56 3.60
CA ILE A 274 3.35 1.31 4.50
C ILE A 274 3.41 0.72 5.92
N GLY A 275 3.45 -0.61 6.05
CA GLY A 275 3.65 -1.29 7.33
C GLY A 275 4.90 -0.82 8.07
N HIS A 276 6.04 -0.76 7.37
CA HIS A 276 7.28 -0.18 7.89
C HIS A 276 7.12 1.30 8.27
N ASN A 277 6.50 2.15 7.42
CA ASN A 277 6.26 3.55 7.77
C ASN A 277 5.49 3.68 9.10
N ILE A 278 4.52 2.78 9.36
CA ILE A 278 3.77 2.78 10.63
C ILE A 278 4.62 2.26 11.81
N GLY A 279 5.57 1.37 11.54
CA GLY A 279 6.49 0.81 12.53
C GLY A 279 6.33 -0.69 12.75
N MET A 280 5.73 -1.42 11.82
CA MET A 280 5.75 -2.88 11.80
C MET A 280 7.15 -3.36 11.43
N GLY A 281 7.74 -4.26 12.23
CA GLY A 281 9.01 -4.91 11.88
C GLY A 281 8.79 -6.21 11.10
N HIS A 282 9.88 -6.80 10.61
CA HIS A 282 9.79 -8.11 9.94
C HIS A 282 9.38 -9.24 10.88
N ASP A 283 8.71 -10.25 10.32
CA ASP A 283 8.27 -11.44 11.05
C ASP A 283 9.39 -12.49 11.23
N ASP A 284 10.39 -12.52 10.35
CA ASP A 284 11.35 -13.64 10.19
C ASP A 284 12.30 -13.86 11.37
N ASN A 285 12.48 -12.88 12.25
CA ASN A 285 13.37 -12.93 13.42
C ASN A 285 12.61 -13.01 14.76
N ARG A 286 11.35 -13.44 14.73
CA ARG A 286 10.49 -13.51 15.91
C ARG A 286 9.84 -14.88 16.00
N ASP A 287 10.35 -15.72 16.90
CA ASP A 287 9.91 -17.13 17.04
C ASP A 287 8.40 -17.27 17.28
N GLU A 288 7.77 -16.27 17.91
CA GLU A 288 6.31 -16.23 18.13
C GLU A 288 5.48 -15.79 16.90
N CYS A 289 6.11 -15.21 15.87
CA CYS A 289 5.43 -14.62 14.71
C CYS A 289 5.22 -15.66 13.62
N ILE A 290 4.27 -16.56 13.87
CA ILE A 290 3.95 -17.65 12.96
C ILE A 290 2.84 -17.21 11.99
N CYS A 291 3.19 -17.15 10.71
CA CYS A 291 2.23 -17.06 9.61
C CYS A 291 1.57 -18.42 9.40
N ARG A 292 0.45 -18.67 10.09
CA ARG A 292 -0.30 -19.93 9.97
C ARG A 292 -0.95 -20.11 8.61
N ASP A 293 -1.17 -19.00 7.89
CA ASP A 293 -1.61 -19.07 6.51
C ASP A 293 -0.45 -19.53 5.61
N TRP A 294 -0.73 -20.52 4.77
CA TRP A 294 0.22 -21.13 3.82
C TRP A 294 0.83 -20.11 2.84
N HIS A 295 0.20 -18.96 2.62
CA HIS A 295 0.70 -17.86 1.78
C HIS A 295 1.67 -16.90 2.50
N GLY A 296 2.00 -17.13 3.78
CA GLY A 296 2.85 -16.23 4.56
C GLY A 296 2.15 -14.94 5.01
N CYS A 297 2.92 -13.99 5.55
CA CYS A 297 2.43 -12.68 5.99
C CYS A 297 3.10 -11.55 5.21
N ILE A 298 2.38 -10.42 5.08
CA ILE A 298 2.84 -9.25 4.34
C ILE A 298 4.20 -8.75 4.85
N MET A 299 4.46 -8.82 6.16
CA MET A 299 5.71 -8.34 6.78
C MET A 299 6.82 -9.39 6.85
N SER A 300 6.75 -10.50 6.10
CA SER A 300 7.95 -11.31 5.87
C SER A 300 8.95 -10.54 5.01
N GLN A 301 10.23 -10.69 5.31
CA GLN A 301 11.33 -10.07 4.58
C GLN A 301 11.35 -10.52 3.12
N SER A 302 10.94 -11.76 2.83
CA SER A 302 10.64 -12.18 1.46
C SER A 302 9.19 -11.82 1.13
N ILE A 303 9.02 -10.82 0.27
CA ILE A 303 7.71 -10.21 0.00
C ILE A 303 6.83 -11.17 -0.81
N VAL A 304 7.43 -12.02 -1.64
CA VAL A 304 6.73 -13.09 -2.35
C VAL A 304 6.88 -14.37 -1.52
N GLY A 305 5.77 -14.86 -0.99
CA GLY A 305 5.75 -15.96 -0.04
C GLY A 305 6.39 -17.26 -0.55
N LEU A 306 6.66 -18.17 0.38
CA LEU A 306 7.40 -19.44 0.17
C LEU A 306 6.83 -20.34 -0.95
N GLU A 307 5.53 -20.22 -1.26
CA GLU A 307 4.82 -21.02 -2.27
C GLU A 307 4.49 -20.25 -3.55
N ASN A 308 5.14 -19.09 -3.79
CA ASN A 308 4.91 -18.22 -4.95
C ASN A 308 3.52 -17.56 -4.99
N VAL A 309 2.87 -17.45 -3.81
CA VAL A 309 1.66 -16.66 -3.64
C VAL A 309 1.96 -15.49 -2.74
N GLN A 310 1.54 -14.30 -3.19
CA GLN A 310 1.68 -13.08 -2.41
C GLN A 310 0.84 -13.16 -1.13
N PRO A 311 1.43 -12.99 0.06
CA PRO A 311 0.68 -12.78 1.28
C PRO A 311 -0.30 -11.61 1.14
N TYR A 312 -1.54 -11.81 1.59
CA TYR A 312 -2.58 -10.76 1.62
C TYR A 312 -3.11 -10.48 3.04
N LYS A 313 -2.39 -10.95 4.08
CA LYS A 313 -2.71 -10.71 5.50
C LYS A 313 -1.47 -10.33 6.30
N PHE A 314 -1.68 -9.53 7.35
CA PHE A 314 -0.67 -9.21 8.34
C PHE A 314 -0.61 -10.27 9.44
N SER A 315 0.59 -10.48 10.02
CA SER A 315 0.74 -11.39 11.17
C SER A 315 0.13 -10.77 12.43
N GLU A 316 -0.09 -11.61 13.44
CA GLU A 316 -0.48 -11.12 14.76
C GLU A 316 0.58 -10.18 15.36
N CYS A 317 1.86 -10.42 15.08
CA CYS A 317 2.93 -9.56 15.54
C CYS A 317 2.95 -8.21 14.83
N SER A 318 2.70 -8.16 13.52
CA SER A 318 2.53 -6.90 12.80
C SER A 318 1.34 -6.12 13.35
N ARG A 319 0.24 -6.81 13.71
CA ARG A 319 -0.93 -6.19 14.36
C ARG A 319 -0.58 -5.61 15.74
N LEU A 320 0.24 -6.31 16.52
CA LEU A 320 0.72 -5.82 17.82
C LEU A 320 1.63 -4.60 17.65
N ASP A 321 2.60 -4.65 16.74
CA ASP A 321 3.47 -3.50 16.41
C ASP A 321 2.63 -2.27 16.02
N TYR A 322 1.62 -2.48 15.18
CA TYR A 322 0.67 -1.43 14.74
C TYR A 322 -0.11 -0.82 15.92
N ILE A 323 -0.66 -1.66 16.79
CA ILE A 323 -1.41 -1.19 17.97
C ILE A 323 -0.49 -0.44 18.94
N ASP A 324 0.72 -0.94 19.14
CA ASP A 324 1.68 -0.32 20.06
C ASP A 324 2.18 1.03 19.52
N ALA A 325 2.36 1.17 18.20
CA ALA A 325 2.57 2.46 17.55
C ALA A 325 1.43 3.44 17.87
N LEU A 326 0.17 3.04 17.65
CA LEU A 326 -0.99 3.89 17.95
C LEU A 326 -1.09 4.29 19.43
N ARG A 327 -0.76 3.36 20.34
CA ARG A 327 -0.82 3.60 21.79
C ARG A 327 0.16 4.66 22.27
N ILE A 328 1.35 4.73 21.67
CA ILE A 328 2.35 5.75 22.00
C ILE A 328 2.11 7.07 21.24
N GLY A 329 0.95 7.21 20.57
CA GLY A 329 0.60 8.40 19.79
C GLY A 329 1.22 8.44 18.39
N HIS A 330 1.94 7.40 17.98
CA HIS A 330 2.48 7.29 16.63
C HIS A 330 1.35 6.84 15.69
N GLY A 331 0.95 7.66 14.72
CA GLY A 331 -0.19 7.35 13.84
C GLY A 331 -1.51 8.06 14.21
N LEU A 332 -1.50 9.13 15.01
CA LEU A 332 -2.72 9.88 15.34
C LEU A 332 -3.40 10.52 14.12
N CYS A 333 -2.63 10.88 13.08
CA CYS A 333 -3.18 11.33 11.80
C CYS A 333 -4.08 10.27 11.15
N LEU A 334 -3.92 8.99 11.49
CA LEU A 334 -4.73 7.94 10.87
C LEU A 334 -6.18 7.92 11.36
N LEU A 335 -6.57 8.82 12.27
CA LEU A 335 -7.90 8.90 12.87
C LEU A 335 -8.84 9.89 12.15
N ASN A 336 -8.33 10.78 11.29
CA ASN A 336 -9.18 11.60 10.44
C ASN A 336 -9.59 10.83 9.20
N LYS A 337 -10.86 10.99 8.81
CA LYS A 337 -11.34 10.47 7.55
C LYS A 337 -10.94 11.44 6.43
N PRO A 338 -10.48 10.95 5.27
CA PRO A 338 -10.09 11.81 4.17
C PRO A 338 -11.23 12.74 3.76
N ASN A 339 -10.90 14.00 3.50
CA ASN A 339 -11.82 15.05 3.03
C ASN A 339 -12.98 15.39 4.00
N GLU A 340 -12.91 15.00 5.27
CA GLU A 340 -13.73 15.60 6.33
C GLU A 340 -13.01 16.85 6.85
N VAL A 341 -13.36 18.01 6.28
CA VAL A 341 -12.97 19.34 6.78
C VAL A 341 -13.84 19.75 7.96
#